data_AF-A0A388JSM6-F1
#
_entry.id   AF-A0A388JSM6-F1
#
_cell.length_a   1.000
_cell.length_b   1.000
_cell.length_c   1.000
_cell.angle_alpha   90.00
_cell.angle_beta   90.00
_cell.angle_gamma   90.00
#
_symmetry.space_group_name_H-M   'P 1'
#
loop_
_entity.id
_entity.type
_entity.pdbx_description
1 polymer ?
#
loop_
_entity_poly.entity_id
_entity_poly.type
_entity_poly.pdbx_seq_one_letter_code
_entity_poly.pdbx_strand_id
1 'polypeptide(L)'
;MSSQRQQQPGGGTSNASTPASNRYWTPRRNQDDNEECEFSRQLIQKKREEQAHKREIDEKRKMDELIKQEIERNSEALEARVLSKIGRQYLVSREEARREEARSPVCRTPGVVIREREREVYDYENRGIEDIEDEIAKLYEIREMKKRKGKEPASVGRRPFRQPVFQRDDGLVVDTPRAESSRRAEERQRTKIPAGSGPEGILVYVLQHHRLLTGKNKEQLKAICAAEGIEYTTKSPTIEKIIEARVKLAYEGSVPSSSDPATLDEEETPGN
;
A
#
# COMPACT_ATOMS: atom_id res chain seq x y z
N MET A 1 3.66 18.53 32.69
CA MET A 1 3.45 18.16 34.11
C MET A 1 4.61 17.28 34.54
N SER A 2 5.52 17.86 35.31
CA SER A 2 6.86 17.33 35.58
C SER A 2 6.82 16.32 36.73
N SER A 3 7.16 15.05 36.46
CA SER A 3 7.18 14.00 37.47
C SER A 3 8.56 13.90 38.11
N GLN A 4 8.67 14.50 39.29
CA GLN A 4 9.85 14.54 40.14
C GLN A 4 10.08 13.15 40.77
N ARG A 5 11.03 12.39 40.21
CA ARG A 5 11.42 11.07 40.72
C ARG A 5 12.48 11.25 41.79
N GLN A 6 12.06 11.12 43.04
CA GLN A 6 12.90 11.15 44.22
C GLN A 6 13.78 9.89 44.24
N GLN A 7 15.10 10.08 44.09
CA GLN A 7 16.10 9.04 44.32
C GLN A 7 16.43 9.02 45.82
N GLN A 8 16.37 7.85 46.44
CA GLN A 8 17.01 7.61 47.74
C GLN A 8 18.34 6.88 47.50
N PRO A 9 19.46 7.42 48.02
CA PRO A 9 20.74 6.72 48.01
C PRO A 9 20.96 5.96 49.32
N GLY A 10 21.80 4.93 49.24
CA GLY A 10 22.74 4.63 50.33
C GLY A 10 22.33 3.47 51.22
N GLY A 11 22.83 2.28 50.88
CA GLY A 11 22.84 1.14 51.78
C GLY A 11 23.73 1.42 53.00
N GLY A 12 23.13 1.27 54.19
CA GLY A 12 23.85 1.12 55.44
C GLY A 12 24.12 -0.36 55.70
N THR A 13 25.34 -0.81 55.39
CA THR A 13 25.90 -2.05 55.91
C THR A 13 26.20 -1.87 57.40
N SER A 14 25.22 -2.18 58.25
CA SER A 14 25.43 -2.32 59.70
C SER A 14 25.87 -3.76 60.00
N ASN A 15 27.18 -3.97 60.08
CA ASN A 15 27.80 -5.14 60.71
C ASN A 15 27.56 -5.07 62.22
N ALA A 16 26.39 -5.52 62.68
CA ALA A 16 26.11 -5.74 64.09
C ALA A 16 26.44 -7.19 64.44
N SER A 17 27.60 -7.38 65.07
CA SER A 17 28.01 -8.64 65.67
C SER A 17 27.11 -8.93 66.87
N THR A 18 26.13 -9.83 66.71
CA THR A 18 25.29 -10.29 67.82
C THR A 18 26.00 -11.36 68.66
N PRO A 19 25.87 -11.31 69.99
CA PRO A 19 26.49 -12.26 70.90
C PRO A 19 25.79 -13.62 70.86
N ALA A 20 26.59 -14.67 71.02
CA ALA A 20 26.18 -16.05 71.17
C ALA A 20 25.12 -16.18 72.28
N SER A 21 23.85 -16.37 71.88
CA SER A 21 22.72 -16.55 72.78
C SER A 21 21.97 -17.82 72.39
N ASN A 22 21.96 -18.75 73.34
CA ASN A 22 21.01 -19.84 73.57
C ASN A 22 20.54 -20.64 72.34
N ARG A 23 21.10 -21.84 72.27
CA ARG A 23 20.75 -22.95 71.39
C ARG A 23 19.33 -23.46 71.73
N TYR A 24 18.31 -22.68 71.38
CA TYR A 24 16.92 -23.12 71.42
C TYR A 24 16.72 -24.22 70.37
N TRP A 25 15.97 -25.24 70.78
CA TRP A 25 15.59 -26.42 70.02
C TRP A 25 15.00 -26.02 68.66
N THR A 26 15.79 -26.06 67.58
CA THR A 26 15.23 -25.93 66.22
C THR A 26 14.41 -27.19 65.97
N PRO A 27 13.07 -27.09 65.85
CA PRO A 27 12.25 -28.23 65.52
C PRO A 27 12.81 -28.85 64.23
N ARG A 28 13.05 -30.16 64.23
CA ARG A 28 13.39 -30.90 63.02
C ARG A 28 12.36 -30.50 61.96
N ARG A 29 12.80 -29.83 60.90
CA ARG A 29 11.98 -29.54 59.72
C ARG A 29 11.41 -30.87 59.24
N ASN A 30 10.10 -31.04 59.36
CA ASN A 30 9.42 -32.16 58.72
C ASN A 30 9.46 -31.90 57.22
N GLN A 31 9.75 -32.94 56.45
CA GLN A 31 9.84 -32.88 55.00
C GLN A 31 8.52 -32.42 54.37
N ASP A 32 7.39 -32.76 55.01
CA ASP A 32 6.03 -32.39 54.62
C ASP A 32 5.79 -30.86 54.66
N ASP A 33 6.41 -30.14 55.60
CA ASP A 33 6.30 -28.67 55.69
C ASP A 33 6.94 -27.97 54.48
N ASN A 34 7.88 -28.65 53.80
CA ASN A 34 8.54 -28.13 52.61
C ASN A 34 7.64 -28.24 51.37
N GLU A 35 6.92 -29.34 51.23
CA GLU A 35 5.97 -29.54 50.12
C GLU A 35 4.78 -28.58 50.20
N GLU A 36 4.24 -28.35 51.41
CA GLU A 36 3.14 -27.39 51.63
C GLU A 36 3.59 -25.94 51.38
N CYS A 37 4.83 -25.60 51.76
CA CYS A 37 5.44 -24.32 51.42
C CYS A 37 5.62 -24.12 49.91
N GLU A 38 6.03 -25.16 49.18
CA GLU A 38 6.19 -25.11 47.72
C GLU A 38 4.84 -24.97 47.00
N PHE A 39 3.83 -25.71 47.45
CA PHE A 39 2.47 -25.58 46.93
C PHE A 39 1.91 -24.16 47.10
N SER A 40 2.09 -23.59 48.30
CA SER A 40 1.67 -22.22 48.59
C SER A 40 2.39 -21.18 47.71
N ARG A 41 3.70 -21.37 47.48
CA ARG A 41 4.47 -20.52 46.56
C ARG A 41 3.96 -20.63 45.12
N GLN A 42 3.70 -21.85 44.65
CA GLN A 42 3.14 -22.08 43.30
C GLN A 42 1.77 -21.42 43.14
N LEU A 43 0.91 -21.49 44.16
CA LEU A 43 -0.42 -20.89 44.11
C LEU A 43 -0.35 -19.36 44.02
N ILE A 44 0.54 -18.73 44.80
CA ILE A 44 0.78 -17.28 44.77
C ILE A 44 1.36 -16.88 43.40
N GLN A 45 2.31 -17.65 42.88
CA GLN A 45 2.94 -17.38 41.59
C GLN A 45 1.93 -17.47 40.46
N LYS A 46 1.14 -18.54 40.40
CA LYS A 46 0.06 -18.73 39.42
C LYS A 46 -0.95 -17.59 39.46
N LYS A 47 -1.34 -17.15 40.66
CA LYS A 47 -2.28 -16.02 40.84
C LYS A 47 -1.69 -14.69 40.37
N ARG A 48 -0.38 -14.47 40.53
CA ARG A 48 0.32 -13.29 39.99
C ARG A 48 0.39 -13.32 38.46
N GLU A 49 0.72 -14.47 37.88
CA GLU A 49 0.80 -14.65 36.42
C GLU A 49 -0.56 -14.44 35.76
N GLU A 50 -1.63 -15.00 36.34
CA GLU A 50 -2.99 -14.80 35.84
C GLU A 50 -3.43 -13.33 35.91
N GLN A 51 -3.07 -12.64 37.00
CA GLN A 51 -3.33 -11.20 37.12
C GLN A 51 -2.53 -10.37 36.11
N ALA A 52 -1.27 -10.74 35.85
CA ALA A 52 -0.43 -10.07 34.85
C ALA A 52 -0.99 -10.28 33.43
N HIS A 53 -1.37 -11.50 33.08
CA HIS A 53 -1.98 -11.82 31.79
C HIS A 53 -3.30 -11.08 31.58
N LYS A 54 -4.11 -10.94 32.63
CA LYS A 54 -5.35 -10.13 32.56
C LYS A 54 -5.06 -8.65 32.26
N ARG A 55 -4.02 -8.08 32.90
CA ARG A 55 -3.61 -6.68 32.63
C ARG A 55 -3.09 -6.52 31.21
N GLU A 56 -2.30 -7.48 30.72
CA GLU A 56 -1.77 -7.47 29.36
C GLU A 56 -2.89 -7.47 28.30
N ILE A 57 -3.94 -8.29 28.49
CA ILE A 57 -5.10 -8.30 27.60
C ILE A 57 -5.84 -6.96 27.60
N ASP A 58 -6.04 -6.36 28.78
CA ASP A 58 -6.73 -5.08 28.91
C ASP A 58 -5.89 -3.92 28.32
N GLU A 59 -4.57 -3.95 28.47
CA GLU A 59 -3.64 -3.00 27.84
C GLU A 59 -3.63 -3.14 26.32
N LYS A 60 -3.61 -4.38 25.81
CA LYS A 60 -3.72 -4.64 24.37
C LYS A 60 -5.04 -4.10 23.81
N ARG A 61 -6.17 -4.32 24.50
CA ARG A 61 -7.47 -3.76 24.10
C ARG A 61 -7.46 -2.23 24.07
N LYS A 62 -6.82 -1.58 25.04
CA LYS A 62 -6.67 -0.11 25.05
C LYS A 62 -5.82 0.39 23.89
N MET A 63 -4.73 -0.31 23.58
CA MET A 63 -3.87 0.02 22.43
C MET A 63 -4.62 -0.12 21.11
N ASP A 64 -5.36 -1.22 20.93
CA ASP A 64 -6.17 -1.44 19.72
C ASP A 64 -7.24 -0.35 19.55
N GLU A 65 -7.86 0.10 20.65
CA GLU A 65 -8.85 1.17 20.63
C GLU A 65 -8.24 2.53 20.22
N LEU A 66 -7.04 2.85 20.73
CA LEU A 66 -6.32 4.06 20.32
C LEU A 66 -5.94 4.01 18.82
N ILE A 67 -5.52 2.85 18.31
CA ILE A 67 -5.22 2.67 16.89
C ILE A 67 -6.49 2.88 16.05
N LYS A 68 -7.63 2.34 16.47
CA LYS A 68 -8.90 2.55 15.76
C LYS A 68 -9.28 4.04 15.70
N GLN A 69 -9.19 4.75 16.81
CA GLN A 69 -9.48 6.19 16.86
C GLN A 69 -8.56 7.00 15.96
N GLU A 70 -7.27 6.64 15.90
CA GLU A 70 -6.31 7.31 15.02
C GLU A 70 -6.61 7.04 13.53
N ILE A 71 -7.01 5.81 13.20
CA ILE A 71 -7.43 5.45 11.83
C ILE A 71 -8.69 6.25 11.44
N GLU A 72 -9.68 6.32 12.32
CA GLU A 72 -10.94 7.05 12.08
C GLU A 72 -10.70 8.55 11.85
N ARG A 73 -9.88 9.20 12.70
CA ARG A 73 -9.50 10.60 12.52
C ARG A 73 -8.75 10.83 11.20
N ASN A 74 -7.88 9.90 10.82
CA ASN A 74 -7.15 9.99 9.54
C ASN A 74 -8.05 9.75 8.33
N SER A 75 -9.04 8.84 8.40
CA SER A 75 -9.96 8.62 7.29
C SER A 75 -10.85 9.82 7.06
N GLU A 76 -11.34 10.48 8.12
CA GLU A 76 -12.11 11.73 7.99
C GLU A 76 -11.26 12.85 7.36
N ALA A 77 -10.02 13.04 7.82
CA ALA A 77 -9.12 14.04 7.26
C ALA A 77 -8.78 13.77 5.79
N LEU A 78 -8.64 12.50 5.41
CA LEU A 78 -8.39 12.09 4.03
C LEU A 78 -9.61 12.37 3.14
N GLU A 79 -10.81 12.02 3.62
CA GLU A 79 -12.07 12.29 2.91
C GLU A 79 -12.25 13.78 2.62
N ALA A 80 -12.02 14.63 3.63
CA ALA A 80 -12.07 16.08 3.48
C ALA A 80 -11.08 16.60 2.42
N ARG A 81 -9.85 16.06 2.38
CA ARG A 81 -8.85 16.43 1.36
C ARG A 81 -9.28 15.99 -0.04
N VAL A 82 -9.86 14.79 -0.18
CA VAL A 82 -10.36 14.27 -1.46
C VAL A 82 -11.51 15.12 -1.97
N LEU A 83 -12.53 15.37 -1.14
CA LEU A 83 -13.66 16.23 -1.48
C LEU A 83 -13.21 17.65 -1.86
N SER A 84 -12.23 18.20 -1.14
CA SER A 84 -11.63 19.50 -1.45
C SER A 84 -10.92 19.51 -2.82
N LYS A 85 -10.20 18.44 -3.17
CA LYS A 85 -9.57 18.31 -4.50
C LYS A 85 -10.60 18.19 -5.61
N ILE A 86 -11.62 17.36 -5.44
CA ILE A 86 -12.71 17.18 -6.41
C ILE A 86 -13.46 18.49 -6.61
N GLY A 87 -13.81 19.19 -5.52
CA GLY A 87 -14.48 20.49 -5.58
C GLY A 87 -13.67 21.54 -6.34
N ARG A 88 -12.35 21.64 -6.08
CA ARG A 88 -11.45 22.52 -6.85
C ARG A 88 -11.41 22.14 -8.32
N GLN A 89 -11.29 20.87 -8.66
CA GLN A 89 -11.26 20.40 -10.04
C GLN A 89 -12.57 20.72 -10.76
N TYR A 90 -13.71 20.48 -10.12
CA TYR A 90 -15.03 20.81 -10.68
C TYR A 90 -15.16 22.30 -11.01
N LEU A 91 -14.73 23.19 -10.10
CA LEU A 91 -14.78 24.64 -10.34
C LEU A 91 -13.87 25.06 -11.51
N VAL A 92 -12.66 24.49 -11.60
CA VAL A 92 -11.73 24.76 -12.71
C VAL A 92 -12.33 24.29 -14.04
N SER A 93 -12.84 23.07 -14.09
CA SER A 93 -13.46 22.50 -15.30
C SER A 93 -14.73 23.25 -15.72
N ARG A 94 -15.54 23.72 -14.75
CA ARG A 94 -16.72 24.55 -15.04
C ARG A 94 -16.33 25.90 -15.66
N GLU A 95 -15.30 26.54 -15.12
CA GLU A 95 -14.78 27.81 -15.63
C GLU A 95 -14.08 27.64 -16.99
N GLU A 96 -13.41 26.52 -17.22
CA GLU A 96 -12.83 26.17 -18.52
C GLU A 96 -13.89 25.95 -19.59
N ALA A 97 -14.97 25.21 -19.30
CA ALA A 97 -16.09 25.03 -20.21
C ALA A 97 -16.74 26.36 -20.60
N ARG A 98 -16.95 27.26 -19.63
CA ARG A 98 -17.48 28.62 -19.87
C ARG A 98 -16.55 29.46 -20.75
N ARG A 99 -15.23 29.31 -20.57
CA ARG A 99 -14.21 30.00 -21.38
C ARG A 99 -14.14 29.43 -22.79
N GLU A 100 -14.27 28.11 -22.95
CA GLU A 100 -14.29 27.44 -24.25
C GLU A 100 -15.52 27.85 -25.06
N GLU A 101 -16.70 27.95 -24.43
CA GLU A 101 -17.91 28.49 -25.07
C GLU A 101 -17.69 29.92 -25.57
N ALA A 102 -17.02 30.77 -24.78
CA ALA A 102 -16.70 32.14 -25.17
C ALA A 102 -15.59 32.24 -26.25
N ARG A 103 -14.70 31.24 -26.36
CA ARG A 103 -13.58 31.21 -27.33
C ARG A 103 -13.90 30.45 -28.60
N SER A 104 -14.94 29.62 -28.60
CA SER A 104 -15.43 28.96 -29.80
C SER A 104 -15.73 30.05 -30.84
N PRO A 105 -14.97 30.13 -31.94
CA PRO A 105 -15.27 31.06 -33.01
C PRO A 105 -16.61 30.58 -33.55
N VAL A 106 -17.67 31.31 -33.18
CA VAL A 106 -18.97 31.14 -33.78
C VAL A 106 -18.74 31.30 -35.27
N CYS A 107 -18.66 30.17 -35.98
CA CYS A 107 -18.90 30.12 -37.41
C CYS A 107 -20.36 30.54 -37.57
N ARG A 108 -20.60 31.85 -37.48
CA ARG A 108 -21.86 32.47 -37.86
C ARG A 108 -21.95 32.25 -39.35
N THR A 109 -22.57 31.15 -39.74
CA THR A 109 -23.28 31.09 -41.02
C THR A 109 -24.26 32.26 -41.02
N PRO A 110 -24.08 33.26 -41.90
CA PRO A 110 -25.04 34.35 -42.00
C PRO A 110 -26.30 33.77 -42.68
N GLY A 111 -27.41 33.76 -41.95
CA GLY A 111 -28.73 33.60 -42.54
C GLY A 111 -29.37 32.23 -42.33
N VAL A 112 -29.96 32.03 -41.16
CA VAL A 112 -31.37 31.64 -41.09
C VAL A 112 -31.97 32.42 -39.92
N VAL A 113 -33.02 33.19 -40.21
CA VAL A 113 -33.83 33.92 -39.24
C VAL A 113 -34.54 32.89 -38.35
N ILE A 114 -33.91 32.51 -37.24
CA ILE A 114 -34.55 31.71 -36.20
C ILE A 114 -35.14 32.70 -35.20
N ARG A 115 -36.36 33.17 -35.49
CA ARG A 115 -37.15 34.04 -34.61
C ARG A 115 -37.95 33.27 -33.54
N GLU A 116 -37.70 31.97 -33.36
CA GLU A 116 -38.54 31.11 -32.50
C GLU A 116 -37.82 30.51 -31.28
N ARG A 117 -36.49 30.63 -31.15
CA ARG A 117 -35.75 29.83 -30.15
C ARG A 117 -35.65 30.43 -28.73
N GLU A 118 -36.01 31.71 -28.55
CA GLU A 118 -36.02 32.31 -27.20
C GLU A 118 -37.29 31.98 -26.40
N ARG A 119 -38.29 31.32 -27.01
CA ARG A 119 -39.52 30.92 -26.34
C ARG A 119 -39.51 29.49 -25.78
N GLU A 120 -38.48 28.69 -26.09
CA GLU A 120 -38.41 27.26 -25.71
C GLU A 120 -37.62 26.96 -24.43
N VAL A 121 -36.89 27.94 -23.89
CA VAL A 121 -36.09 27.74 -22.65
C VAL A 121 -36.98 27.74 -21.39
N TYR A 122 -38.24 28.16 -21.50
CA TYR A 122 -39.19 28.26 -20.38
C TYR A 122 -40.10 27.03 -20.21
N ASP A 123 -40.05 26.02 -21.10
CA ASP A 123 -40.99 24.88 -21.10
C ASP A 123 -40.44 23.59 -20.47
N TYR A 124 -39.23 23.60 -19.89
CA TYR A 124 -38.66 22.40 -19.25
C TYR A 124 -39.16 22.15 -17.82
N GLU A 125 -39.77 23.14 -17.16
CA GLU A 125 -40.32 22.95 -15.79
C GLU A 125 -41.73 22.34 -15.78
N ASN A 126 -42.42 22.30 -16.93
CA ASN A 126 -43.78 21.77 -17.08
C ASN A 126 -43.86 20.43 -17.83
N ARG A 127 -42.73 19.86 -18.25
CA ARG A 127 -42.68 18.49 -18.77
C ARG A 127 -42.73 17.54 -17.57
N GLY A 128 -43.94 17.11 -17.24
CA GLY A 128 -44.19 16.16 -16.15
C GLY A 128 -43.41 14.85 -16.33
N ILE A 129 -43.33 14.08 -15.25
CA ILE A 129 -42.63 12.78 -15.16
C ILE A 129 -43.00 11.80 -16.31
N GLU A 130 -44.19 11.95 -16.89
CA GLU A 130 -44.69 11.20 -18.04
C GLU A 130 -43.76 11.33 -19.28
N ASP A 131 -43.16 12.50 -19.53
CA ASP A 131 -42.20 12.69 -20.64
C ASP A 131 -40.90 11.90 -20.42
N ILE A 132 -40.52 11.68 -19.15
CA ILE A 132 -39.30 10.93 -18.81
C ILE A 132 -39.52 9.43 -19.01
N GLU A 133 -40.70 8.91 -18.64
CA GLU A 133 -41.03 7.51 -18.85
C GLU A 133 -41.11 7.16 -20.34
N ASP A 134 -41.70 8.04 -21.16
CA ASP A 134 -41.74 7.90 -22.62
C ASP A 134 -40.35 8.00 -23.26
N GLU A 135 -39.48 8.89 -22.77
CA GLU A 135 -38.10 8.99 -23.23
C GLU A 135 -37.27 7.76 -22.84
N ILE A 136 -37.47 7.20 -21.65
CA ILE A 136 -36.86 5.94 -21.21
C ILE A 136 -37.34 4.78 -22.09
N ALA A 137 -38.64 4.68 -22.38
CA ALA A 137 -39.21 3.66 -23.26
C ALA A 137 -38.61 3.73 -24.67
N LYS A 138 -38.50 4.95 -25.22
CA LYS A 138 -37.88 5.20 -26.53
C LYS A 138 -36.40 4.82 -26.56
N LEU A 139 -35.63 5.10 -25.51
CA LEU A 139 -34.23 4.70 -25.41
C LEU A 139 -34.06 3.18 -25.29
N TYR A 140 -34.98 2.50 -24.62
CA TYR A 140 -35.02 1.04 -24.58
C TYR A 140 -35.31 0.46 -25.96
N GLU A 141 -36.27 1.02 -26.70
CA GLU A 141 -36.63 0.58 -28.05
C GLU A 141 -35.46 0.76 -29.03
N ILE A 142 -34.74 1.89 -28.97
CA ILE A 142 -33.52 2.12 -29.77
C ILE A 142 -32.43 1.09 -29.43
N ARG A 143 -32.21 0.81 -28.13
CA ARG A 143 -31.22 -0.17 -27.69
C ARG A 143 -31.59 -1.59 -28.14
N GLU A 144 -32.87 -1.94 -28.12
CA GLU A 144 -33.35 -3.25 -28.54
C GLU A 144 -33.34 -3.42 -30.06
N MET A 145 -33.74 -2.39 -30.83
CA MET A 145 -33.62 -2.36 -32.28
C MET A 145 -32.14 -2.48 -32.71
N LYS A 146 -31.21 -1.84 -32.00
CA LYS A 146 -29.78 -1.94 -32.27
C LYS A 146 -29.20 -3.33 -31.95
N LYS A 147 -29.81 -4.08 -31.02
CA LYS A 147 -29.44 -5.48 -30.74
C LYS A 147 -30.04 -6.47 -31.73
N ARG A 148 -31.23 -6.19 -32.26
CA ARG A 148 -31.93 -7.05 -33.24
C ARG A 148 -31.49 -6.81 -34.69
N LYS A 149 -30.92 -5.65 -35.03
CA LYS A 149 -30.32 -5.38 -36.34
C LYS A 149 -28.93 -6.04 -36.45
N GLY A 150 -28.92 -7.36 -36.36
CA GLY A 150 -27.74 -8.19 -36.57
C GLY A 150 -27.25 -8.08 -38.01
N LYS A 151 -25.99 -7.69 -38.17
CA LYS A 151 -25.14 -7.91 -39.35
C LYS A 151 -25.74 -7.46 -40.68
N GLU A 152 -25.87 -6.15 -40.88
CA GLU A 152 -25.71 -5.62 -42.23
C GLU A 152 -24.22 -5.27 -42.43
N PRO A 153 -23.52 -5.81 -43.44
CA PRO A 153 -22.16 -5.39 -43.74
C PRO A 153 -22.22 -3.93 -44.21
N ALA A 154 -21.89 -3.00 -43.31
CA ALA A 154 -21.74 -1.59 -43.63
C ALA A 154 -20.72 -1.46 -44.76
N SER A 155 -21.25 -1.22 -45.95
CA SER A 155 -20.49 -1.08 -47.19
C SER A 155 -19.75 0.25 -47.19
N VAL A 156 -18.46 0.18 -47.52
CA VAL A 156 -17.61 1.20 -48.16
C VAL A 156 -17.38 2.52 -47.40
N GLY A 157 -16.16 2.72 -46.88
CA GLY A 157 -15.64 4.09 -46.74
C GLY A 157 -14.49 4.35 -45.77
N ARG A 158 -14.18 3.47 -44.80
CA ARG A 158 -13.05 3.71 -43.88
C ARG A 158 -11.87 2.80 -44.19
N ARG A 159 -10.76 3.42 -44.61
CA ARG A 159 -9.46 2.80 -44.85
C ARG A 159 -9.13 1.82 -43.72
N PRO A 160 -8.82 0.54 -44.01
CA PRO A 160 -8.31 -0.37 -42.99
C PRO A 160 -6.97 0.15 -42.50
N PHE A 161 -6.83 0.27 -41.19
CA PHE A 161 -5.58 0.54 -40.50
C PHE A 161 -4.59 -0.56 -40.90
N ARG A 162 -3.55 -0.21 -41.68
CA ARG A 162 -2.53 -1.16 -42.14
C ARG A 162 -1.81 -1.73 -40.92
N GLN A 163 -2.05 -3.00 -40.63
CA GLN A 163 -1.17 -3.77 -39.76
C GLN A 163 0.21 -3.89 -40.44
N PRO A 164 1.31 -3.67 -39.72
CA PRO A 164 2.65 -3.96 -40.20
C PRO A 164 2.79 -5.45 -40.50
N VAL A 165 3.11 -5.78 -41.75
CA VAL A 165 3.42 -7.14 -42.17
C VAL A 165 4.85 -7.43 -41.77
N PHE A 166 5.05 -8.28 -40.77
CA PHE A 166 6.36 -8.86 -40.49
C PHE A 166 6.61 -9.95 -41.54
N GLN A 167 7.56 -9.69 -42.45
CA GLN A 167 8.05 -10.65 -43.41
C GLN A 167 8.62 -11.85 -42.64
N ARG A 168 8.05 -13.03 -42.86
CA ARG A 168 8.72 -14.30 -42.56
C ARG A 168 9.55 -14.61 -43.79
N ASP A 169 10.86 -14.52 -43.64
CA ASP A 169 11.83 -14.96 -44.63
C ASP A 169 11.77 -16.49 -44.72
N ASP A 170 11.16 -17.00 -45.78
CA ASP A 170 11.42 -18.34 -46.28
C ASP A 170 12.72 -18.29 -47.09
N GLY A 171 13.67 -19.12 -46.67
CA GLY A 171 15.08 -18.97 -46.98
C GLY A 171 15.45 -19.03 -48.46
N LEU A 172 16.49 -18.26 -48.80
CA LEU A 172 17.38 -18.60 -49.89
C LEU A 172 18.84 -18.33 -49.47
N VAL A 173 19.63 -19.38 -49.60
CA VAL A 173 21.05 -19.50 -49.30
C VAL A 173 21.86 -18.45 -50.07
N VAL A 174 22.51 -17.53 -49.34
CA VAL A 174 23.72 -16.84 -49.82
C VAL A 174 24.71 -16.74 -48.67
N ASP A 175 25.81 -17.46 -48.83
CA ASP A 175 26.98 -17.50 -47.97
C ASP A 175 27.54 -16.08 -47.78
N THR A 176 27.37 -15.52 -46.58
CA THR A 176 27.98 -14.25 -46.17
C THR A 176 28.72 -14.49 -44.84
N PRO A 177 29.97 -14.00 -44.70
CA PRO A 177 30.86 -14.46 -43.63
C PRO A 177 30.35 -14.01 -42.26
N ARG A 178 29.86 -15.01 -41.53
CA ARG A 178 29.92 -15.22 -40.07
C ARG A 178 30.34 -13.98 -39.25
N ALA A 179 29.40 -13.09 -39.00
CA ALA A 179 29.47 -12.24 -37.82
C ALA A 179 29.29 -13.14 -36.60
N GLU A 180 30.31 -13.18 -35.74
CA GLU A 180 30.32 -13.90 -34.48
C GLU A 180 29.27 -13.30 -33.52
N SER A 181 28.02 -13.71 -33.71
CA SER A 181 26.93 -13.46 -32.77
C SER A 181 27.18 -14.27 -31.51
N SER A 182 27.85 -13.61 -30.55
CA SER A 182 28.12 -14.05 -29.18
C SER A 182 26.94 -14.82 -28.57
N ARG A 183 27.09 -16.16 -28.50
CA ARG A 183 26.25 -17.08 -27.74
C ARG A 183 26.60 -17.00 -26.24
N ARG A 184 26.37 -15.85 -25.61
CA ARG A 184 26.35 -15.70 -24.14
C ARG A 184 25.15 -14.87 -23.67
N ALA A 185 23.96 -15.23 -24.14
CA ALA A 185 22.70 -14.63 -23.69
C ALA A 185 21.75 -15.63 -23.01
N GLU A 186 22.24 -16.81 -22.62
CA GLU A 186 21.59 -17.61 -21.58
C GLU A 186 22.02 -17.07 -20.21
N GLU A 187 21.05 -16.90 -19.32
CA GLU A 187 21.25 -16.61 -17.89
C GLU A 187 21.44 -15.15 -17.46
N ARG A 188 20.70 -14.23 -18.07
CA ARG A 188 20.13 -13.13 -17.28
C ARG A 188 18.65 -13.04 -17.58
N GLN A 189 17.83 -13.63 -16.71
CA GLN A 189 16.42 -13.29 -16.58
C GLN A 189 16.32 -11.83 -16.16
N ARG A 190 16.58 -10.90 -17.09
CA ARG A 190 16.16 -9.51 -16.99
C ARG A 190 14.65 -9.55 -17.12
N THR A 191 13.97 -9.85 -16.01
CA THR A 191 12.60 -9.43 -15.81
C THR A 191 12.62 -7.93 -16.01
N LYS A 192 12.13 -7.48 -17.17
CA LYS A 192 11.84 -6.07 -17.42
C LYS A 192 10.83 -5.69 -16.35
N ILE A 193 11.29 -5.12 -15.24
CA ILE A 193 10.43 -4.66 -14.16
C ILE A 193 9.50 -3.64 -14.83
N PRO A 194 8.18 -3.89 -14.91
CA PRO A 194 7.26 -2.92 -15.48
C PRO A 194 7.39 -1.65 -14.64
N ALA A 195 7.83 -0.59 -15.31
CA ALA A 195 8.25 0.66 -14.70
C ALA A 195 7.10 1.35 -13.96
N GLY A 196 7.02 1.11 -12.66
CA GLY A 196 6.64 2.13 -11.69
C GLY A 196 7.91 2.54 -10.93
N SER A 197 8.71 3.45 -11.46
CA SER A 197 9.90 3.95 -10.79
C SER A 197 9.47 4.83 -9.61
N GLY A 198 9.33 4.23 -8.42
CA GLY A 198 8.88 4.92 -7.21
C GLY A 198 8.63 3.95 -6.05
N PRO A 199 8.31 4.47 -4.85
CA PRO A 199 8.05 3.66 -3.66
C PRO A 199 6.92 2.63 -3.88
N GLU A 200 5.93 2.97 -4.69
CA GLU A 200 4.83 2.08 -5.06
C GLU A 200 5.31 0.86 -5.88
N GLY A 201 6.25 1.06 -6.81
CA GLY A 201 6.80 -0.04 -7.61
C GLY A 201 7.62 -1.03 -6.79
N ILE A 202 8.33 -0.54 -5.75
CA ILE A 202 9.05 -1.39 -4.80
C ILE A 202 8.06 -2.27 -4.03
N LEU A 203 6.95 -1.70 -3.55
CA LEU A 203 5.93 -2.45 -2.81
C LEU A 203 5.30 -3.55 -3.69
N VAL A 204 4.91 -3.21 -4.92
CA VAL A 204 4.36 -4.18 -5.89
C VAL A 204 5.37 -5.30 -6.18
N TYR A 205 6.65 -4.95 -6.35
CA TYR A 205 7.73 -5.92 -6.57
C TYR A 205 7.89 -6.89 -5.39
N VAL A 206 7.93 -6.37 -4.16
CA VAL A 206 8.03 -7.16 -2.93
C VAL A 206 6.86 -8.13 -2.83
N LEU A 207 5.62 -7.64 -2.98
CA LEU A 207 4.40 -8.46 -2.91
C LEU A 207 4.39 -9.56 -3.97
N GLN A 208 4.80 -9.24 -5.20
CA GLN A 208 4.88 -10.20 -6.29
C GLN A 208 5.91 -11.30 -6.00
N HIS A 209 7.12 -10.92 -5.57
CA HIS A 209 8.17 -11.88 -5.22
C HIS A 209 7.78 -12.74 -4.02
N HIS A 210 7.15 -12.15 -3.01
CA HIS A 210 6.64 -12.88 -1.84
C HIS A 210 5.64 -13.97 -2.24
N ARG A 211 4.67 -13.65 -3.11
CA ARG A 211 3.69 -14.62 -3.62
C ARG A 211 4.36 -15.75 -4.41
N LEU A 212 5.33 -15.42 -5.26
CA LEU A 212 6.06 -16.40 -6.07
C LEU A 212 6.90 -17.36 -5.22
N LEU A 213 7.54 -16.86 -4.16
CA LEU A 213 8.43 -17.66 -3.30
C LEU A 213 7.67 -18.47 -2.25
N THR A 214 6.50 -17.99 -1.79
CA THR A 214 5.65 -18.72 -0.83
C THR A 214 5.20 -20.08 -1.38
N GLY A 215 4.93 -20.16 -2.69
CA GLY A 215 4.55 -21.40 -3.37
C GLY A 215 5.70 -22.36 -3.66
N LYS A 216 6.96 -22.01 -3.36
CA LYS A 216 8.13 -22.86 -3.62
C LYS A 216 8.34 -23.89 -2.52
N ASN A 217 8.87 -25.03 -2.93
CA ASN A 217 9.28 -26.13 -2.03
C ASN A 217 10.65 -25.83 -1.40
N LYS A 218 10.98 -26.55 -0.31
CA LYS A 218 12.25 -26.39 0.43
C LYS A 218 13.49 -26.52 -0.48
N GLU A 219 13.51 -27.52 -1.36
CA GLU A 219 14.64 -27.78 -2.26
C GLU A 219 14.82 -26.66 -3.30
N GLN A 220 13.72 -26.14 -3.83
CA GLN A 220 13.73 -25.01 -4.76
C GLN A 220 14.25 -23.73 -4.09
N LEU A 221 13.84 -23.48 -2.84
CA LEU A 221 14.35 -22.35 -2.07
C LEU A 221 15.85 -22.49 -1.77
N LYS A 222 16.33 -23.70 -1.46
CA LYS A 222 17.78 -23.96 -1.30
C LYS A 222 18.56 -23.70 -2.59
N ALA A 223 18.02 -24.10 -3.75
CA ALA A 223 18.65 -23.82 -5.03
C ALA A 223 18.74 -22.30 -5.32
N ILE A 224 17.67 -21.55 -5.03
CA ILE A 224 17.66 -20.09 -5.16
C ILE A 224 18.67 -19.46 -4.19
N CYS A 225 18.72 -19.92 -2.95
CA CYS A 225 19.68 -19.48 -1.93
C CYS A 225 21.13 -19.68 -2.39
N ALA A 226 21.45 -20.87 -2.92
CA ALA A 226 22.79 -21.17 -3.45
C ALA A 226 23.16 -20.28 -4.63
N ALA A 227 22.21 -19.96 -5.51
CA ALA A 227 22.44 -19.08 -6.65
C ALA A 227 22.65 -17.61 -6.24
N GLU A 228 21.99 -17.16 -5.18
CA GLU A 228 22.04 -15.77 -4.70
C GLU A 228 23.05 -15.56 -3.55
N GLY A 229 23.75 -16.62 -3.11
CA GLY A 229 24.71 -16.54 -2.01
C GLY A 229 24.07 -16.33 -0.63
N ILE A 230 22.83 -16.78 -0.44
CA ILE A 230 22.06 -16.63 0.80
C ILE A 230 22.08 -17.95 1.57
N GLU A 231 22.23 -17.91 2.89
CA GLU A 231 22.14 -19.09 3.74
C GLU A 231 20.67 -19.47 4.01
N TYR A 232 20.31 -20.73 3.78
CA TYR A 232 18.97 -21.26 4.06
C TYR A 232 18.79 -21.52 5.56
N THR A 233 17.79 -20.89 6.19
CA THR A 233 17.43 -21.13 7.60
C THR A 233 16.06 -21.80 7.71
N THR A 234 14.99 -21.03 7.88
CA THR A 234 13.59 -21.47 7.88
C THR A 234 12.85 -20.80 6.71
N LYS A 235 11.70 -21.35 6.30
CA LYS A 235 11.03 -20.93 5.06
C LYS A 235 10.71 -19.43 5.01
N SER A 236 10.08 -18.86 6.04
CA SER A 236 9.68 -17.44 6.04
C SER A 236 10.89 -16.48 6.01
N PRO A 237 11.86 -16.57 6.95
CA PRO A 237 13.01 -15.66 6.95
C PRO A 237 13.90 -15.81 5.72
N THR A 238 13.97 -17.01 5.13
CA THR A 238 14.71 -17.22 3.88
C THR A 238 14.05 -16.49 2.71
N ILE A 239 12.72 -16.51 2.62
CA ILE A 239 11.97 -15.79 1.59
C ILE A 239 12.21 -14.29 1.72
N GLU A 240 12.15 -13.75 2.95
CA GLU A 240 12.42 -12.34 3.23
C GLU A 240 13.83 -11.93 2.78
N LYS A 241 14.86 -12.72 3.14
CA LYS A 241 16.25 -12.46 2.71
C LYS A 241 16.44 -12.49 1.19
N ILE A 242 15.78 -13.42 0.49
CA ILE A 242 15.79 -13.48 -0.99
C ILE A 242 15.15 -12.21 -1.56
N ILE A 243 14.01 -11.78 -1.03
CA ILE A 243 13.33 -10.58 -1.50
C ILE A 243 14.20 -9.35 -1.27
N GLU A 244 14.78 -9.22 -0.08
CA GLU A 244 15.67 -8.11 0.28
C GLU A 244 16.86 -8.03 -0.68
N ALA A 245 17.56 -9.13 -0.92
CA ALA A 245 18.69 -9.18 -1.84
C ALA A 245 18.30 -8.77 -3.28
N ARG A 246 17.14 -9.25 -3.76
CA ARG A 246 16.62 -8.92 -5.09
C ARG A 246 16.14 -7.46 -5.20
N VAL A 247 15.47 -6.94 -4.18
CA VAL A 247 15.02 -5.54 -4.11
C VAL A 247 16.23 -4.63 -4.09
N LYS A 248 17.23 -4.94 -3.25
CA LYS A 248 18.48 -4.21 -3.18
C LYS A 248 19.13 -4.16 -4.57
N LEU A 249 19.32 -5.30 -5.23
CA LEU A 249 19.89 -5.35 -6.57
C LEU A 249 19.10 -4.57 -7.63
N ALA A 250 17.76 -4.55 -7.52
CA ALA A 250 16.89 -3.87 -8.47
C ALA A 250 16.76 -2.35 -8.23
N TYR A 251 16.89 -1.89 -6.99
CA TYR A 251 16.56 -0.52 -6.58
C TYR A 251 17.69 0.22 -5.84
N GLU A 252 18.89 -0.36 -5.67
CA GLU A 252 20.04 0.28 -4.99
C GLU A 252 20.40 1.66 -5.56
N GLY A 253 20.11 1.91 -6.85
CA GLY A 253 20.36 3.20 -7.50
C GLY A 253 19.19 4.19 -7.48
N SER A 254 18.01 3.80 -6.97
CA SER A 254 16.77 4.58 -7.09
C SER A 254 16.23 5.07 -5.75
N VAL A 255 16.74 4.58 -4.63
CA VAL A 255 16.33 5.07 -3.31
C VAL A 255 17.16 6.30 -3.00
N PRO A 256 16.59 7.52 -2.96
CA PRO A 256 17.30 8.67 -2.44
C PRO A 256 17.70 8.35 -1.00
N SER A 257 19.01 8.39 -0.72
CA SER A 257 19.55 8.21 0.62
C SER A 257 18.88 9.26 1.51
N SER A 258 17.94 8.85 2.35
CA SER A 258 17.20 9.73 3.26
C SER A 258 18.07 10.22 4.44
N SER A 259 19.35 10.45 4.18
CA SER A 259 20.40 10.62 5.18
C SER A 259 21.19 11.90 4.99
N ASP A 260 20.56 12.98 4.56
CA ASP A 260 21.06 14.32 4.85
C ASP A 260 20.00 15.03 5.69
N PRO A 261 20.11 15.00 7.04
CA PRO A 261 19.38 15.97 7.85
C PRO A 261 19.89 17.33 7.39
N ALA A 262 19.02 18.07 6.69
CA ALA A 262 19.24 19.47 6.41
C ALA A 262 19.64 20.15 7.73
N THR A 263 20.91 20.51 7.82
CA THR A 263 21.44 21.48 8.76
C THR A 263 20.57 22.72 8.58
N LEU A 264 19.63 22.87 9.50
CA LEU A 264 18.94 24.12 9.79
C LEU A 264 20.06 25.08 10.21
N ASP A 265 20.57 25.85 9.25
CA ASP A 265 21.34 27.04 9.55
C ASP A 265 20.45 27.94 10.42
N GLU A 266 20.86 28.12 11.67
CA GLU A 266 20.23 29.04 12.60
C GLU A 266 20.38 30.46 12.03
N GLU A 267 19.23 31.03 11.62
CA GLU A 267 19.12 32.41 11.19
C GLU A 267 19.31 33.33 12.40
N GLU A 268 20.57 33.75 12.57
CA GLU A 268 21.04 34.77 13.49
C GLU A 268 20.20 36.05 13.34
N THR A 269 19.28 36.26 14.27
CA THR A 269 18.45 37.48 14.33
C THR A 269 19.26 38.59 15.01
N PRO A 270 19.63 39.69 14.33
CA PRO A 270 20.29 40.80 14.99
C PRO A 270 19.25 41.64 15.74
N GLY A 271 19.52 41.88 17.03
CA GLY A 271 18.69 42.69 17.90
C GLY A 271 18.64 44.16 17.47
N ASN A 272 17.47 44.76 17.68
CA ASN A 272 17.25 46.20 17.86
C ASN A 272 16.08 46.41 18.82
#